data_AF-A0A2A3C4X3-F1
#
_entry.id   AF-A0A2A3C4X3-F1
#
_cell.length_a   1.000
_cell.length_b   1.000
_cell.length_c   1.000
_cell.angle_alpha   90.00
_cell.angle_beta   90.00
_cell.angle_gamma   90.00
#
_symmetry.space_group_name_H-M   'P 1'
#
loop_
_entity.id
_entity.type
_entity.pdbx_description
1 polymer ?
#
loop_
_entity_poly.entity_id
_entity_poly.type
_entity_poly.pdbx_seq_one_letter_code
_entity_poly.pdbx_strand_id
1 'polypeptide(L)' 'MLSHGMADSAQLDILTKLLNEYCEKHHITRREEREEIAVKLFCLFKQGLEDPAQLAVELERVG' A
#
# COMPACT_ATOMS: atom_id res chain seq x y z
N MET A 1 11.81 10.16 -17.98
CA MET A 1 11.56 8.79 -17.49
C MET A 1 11.36 8.90 -16.00
N LEU A 2 10.13 8.79 -15.52
CA LEU A 2 9.87 8.63 -14.08
C LEU A 2 10.59 7.35 -13.66
N SER A 3 11.40 7.42 -12.61
CA SER A 3 12.08 6.29 -12.01
C SER A 3 11.04 5.35 -11.40
N HIS A 4 10.36 4.58 -12.24
CA HIS A 4 9.42 3.55 -11.84
C HIS A 4 10.15 2.59 -10.89
N GLY A 5 9.79 2.61 -9.61
CA GLY A 5 10.31 1.69 -8.61
C GLY A 5 10.83 2.31 -7.31
N MET A 6 10.98 3.64 -7.21
CA MET A 6 11.30 4.30 -5.94
C MET A 6 10.23 5.33 -5.60
N ALA A 7 9.52 5.08 -4.50
CA ALA A 7 8.64 6.08 -3.91
C ALA A 7 9.48 7.22 -3.35
N ASP A 8 9.10 8.46 -3.63
CA ASP A 8 9.62 9.60 -2.87
C ASP A 8 9.09 9.59 -1.43
N SER A 9 9.58 10.51 -0.58
CA SER A 9 9.17 10.57 0.82
C SER A 9 7.67 10.80 1.00
N ALA A 10 7.05 11.64 0.15
CA ALA A 10 5.63 11.94 0.26
C ALA A 10 4.79 10.73 -0.15
N GLN A 11 5.20 10.02 -1.21
CA GLN A 11 4.58 8.78 -1.64
C GLN A 11 4.74 7.68 -0.56
N LEU A 12 5.90 7.58 0.09
CA LEU A 12 6.11 6.63 1.18
C LEU A 12 5.21 6.92 2.39
N ASP A 13 5.01 8.19 2.74
CA ASP A 13 4.10 8.60 3.82
C ASP A 13 2.65 8.21 3.51
N ILE A 14 2.22 8.42 2.26
CA ILE A 14 0.89 8.02 1.78
C ILE A 14 0.71 6.50 1.86
N LEU A 15 1.67 5.72 1.34
CA LEU A 15 1.60 4.25 1.36
C LEU A 15 1.61 3.70 2.80
N THR A 16 2.41 4.31 3.68
CA THR A 16 2.46 3.93 5.10
C THR A 16 1.14 4.21 5.79
N LYS A 17 0.52 5.36 5.52
CA LYS A 17 -0.80 5.72 6.05
C LYS A 17 -1.86 4.73 5.59
N LEU A 18 -1.93 4.44 4.28
CA LEU A 18 -2.86 3.46 3.72
C LEU A 18 -2.70 2.07 4.33
N LEU A 19 -1.46 1.59 4.48
CA LEU A 19 -1.18 0.31 5.13
C LEU A 19 -1.70 0.28 6.58
N ASN A 20 -1.44 1.34 7.34
CA ASN A 20 -1.88 1.41 8.74
C ASN A 20 -3.41 1.46 8.85
N GLU A 21 -4.08 2.28 8.02
CA GLU A 21 -5.55 2.37 7.98
C GLU A 21 -6.19 1.02 7.60
N TYR A 22 -5.62 0.32 6.61
CA TYR A 22 -6.09 -1.01 6.23
C TYR A 22 -5.91 -2.02 7.37
N CYS A 23 -4.72 -2.09 7.97
CA CYS A 23 -4.46 -3.01 9.07
C CYS A 23 -5.35 -2.72 10.29
N GLU A 24 -5.60 -1.45 10.61
CA GLU A 24 -6.51 -1.06 11.69
C GLU A 24 -7.95 -1.50 11.39
N LYS A 25 -8.44 -1.19 10.19
CA LYS A 25 -9.80 -1.53 9.74
C LYS A 25 -10.07 -3.04 9.77
N HIS A 26 -9.08 -3.86 9.39
CA HIS A 26 -9.19 -5.32 9.32
C HIS A 26 -8.66 -6.04 10.56
N HIS A 27 -8.32 -5.30 11.62
CA HIS A 27 -7.76 -5.82 12.87
C HIS A 27 -6.51 -6.70 12.70
N ILE A 28 -5.69 -6.39 11.70
CA ILE A 28 -4.44 -7.09 11.41
C ILE A 28 -3.38 -6.62 12.41
N THR A 29 -3.06 -7.50 13.35
CA THR A 29 -2.08 -7.24 14.42
C THR A 29 -0.80 -8.05 14.28
N ARG A 30 -0.83 -9.13 13.49
CA ARG A 30 0.34 -9.96 13.26
C ARG A 30 1.28 -9.30 12.27
N ARG A 31 2.58 -9.34 12.60
CA ARG A 31 3.63 -8.76 11.76
C ARG A 31 3.67 -9.38 10.38
N GLU A 32 3.58 -10.71 10.30
CA GLU A 32 3.63 -11.48 9.04
C GLU A 32 2.48 -11.05 8.11
N GLU A 33 1.26 -11.01 8.63
CA GLU A 33 0.08 -10.56 7.88
C GLU A 33 0.23 -9.10 7.41
N ARG A 34 0.76 -8.22 8.26
CA ARG A 34 1.04 -6.82 7.87
C ARG A 34 2.10 -6.72 6.77
N GLU A 35 3.15 -7.54 6.82
CA GLU A 35 4.18 -7.60 5.80
C GLU A 35 3.61 -8.09 4.45
N GLU A 36 2.71 -9.07 4.45
CA GLU A 36 2.01 -9.52 3.25
C GLU A 36 1.16 -8.41 2.62
N ILE A 37 0.38 -7.68 3.42
CA ILE A 37 -0.41 -6.53 2.94
C ILE A 37 0.51 -5.43 2.39
N ALA A 38 1.62 -5.14 3.06
CA ALA A 38 2.59 -4.17 2.58
C ALA A 38 3.14 -4.56 1.20
N VAL A 39 3.50 -5.83 1.00
CA VAL A 39 3.96 -6.34 -0.30
C VAL A 39 2.90 -6.15 -1.38
N LYS A 40 1.64 -6.52 -1.11
CA LYS A 40 0.52 -6.32 -2.05
C LYS A 40 0.35 -4.84 -2.42
N LEU A 41 0.36 -3.95 -1.43
CA LEU A 41 0.26 -2.50 -1.64
C LEU A 41 1.41 -1.96 -2.50
N PHE A 42 2.66 -2.34 -2.22
CA PHE A 42 3.81 -1.92 -3.03
C PHE A 42 3.78 -2.49 -4.45
N CYS A 43 3.25 -3.70 -4.65
CA CYS A 43 3.04 -4.26 -5.98
C CYS A 43 2.04 -3.43 -6.80
N LEU A 44 0.91 -3.02 -6.20
CA LEU A 44 -0.06 -2.13 -6.84
C LEU A 44 0.56 -0.77 -7.21
N PHE A 45 1.30 -0.17 -6.27
CA PHE A 45 2.00 1.10 -6.52
C PHE A 45 3.01 0.98 -7.66
N LYS A 46 3.81 -0.08 -7.70
CA LYS A 46 4.77 -0.34 -8.78
C LYS A 46 4.12 -0.56 -10.15
N GLN A 47 2.84 -0.93 -10.20
CA GLN A 47 2.07 -1.05 -11.44
C GLN A 47 1.57 0.32 -11.96
N GLY A 48 1.90 1.41 -11.27
CA GLY A 48 1.52 2.77 -11.66
C GLY A 48 0.23 3.27 -11.00
N LEU A 49 -0.31 2.54 -10.02
CA LEU A 49 -1.42 3.02 -9.20
C LEU A 49 -0.87 3.95 -8.12
N GLU A 50 -0.84 5.25 -8.41
CA GLU A 50 -0.33 6.27 -7.49
C GLU A 50 -1.45 6.99 -6.73
N ASP A 51 -2.70 6.89 -7.19
CA ASP A 51 -3.85 7.51 -6.52
C ASP A 51 -4.20 6.75 -5.21
N PRO A 52 -4.23 7.43 -4.06
CA PRO A 52 -4.46 6.78 -2.77
C PRO A 52 -5.83 6.11 -2.66
N ALA A 53 -6.87 6.69 -3.26
CA ALA A 53 -8.22 6.14 -3.19
C ALA A 53 -8.34 4.88 -4.05
N GLN A 54 -7.73 4.87 -5.24
CA GLN A 54 -7.64 3.68 -6.08
C GLN A 54 -6.82 2.57 -5.42
N LEU A 55 -5.70 2.91 -4.79
CA LEU A 55 -4.89 1.95 -4.02
C LEU A 55 -5.69 1.29 -2.91
N ALA A 56 -6.49 2.05 -2.16
CA ALA A 56 -7.34 1.50 -1.12
C ALA A 56 -8.38 0.50 -1.67
N VAL A 57 -9.05 0.85 -2.78
CA VAL A 57 -10.05 -0.02 -3.42
C VAL A 57 -9.42 -1.30 -3.96
N GLU A 58 -8.28 -1.19 -4.65
CA GLU A 58 -7.60 -2.36 -5.20
C GLU A 58 -6.99 -3.23 -4.09
N LEU A 59 -6.49 -2.63 -3.00
CA LEU A 59 -5.99 -3.37 -1.85
C LEU A 59 -7.09 -4.20 -1.19
N GLU A 60 -8.31 -3.67 -1.06
CA GLU A 60 -9.47 -4.44 -0.58
C GLU A 60 -9.85 -5.60 -1.53
N ARG A 61 -9.53 -5.48 -2.82
CA ARG A 61 -9.81 -6.53 -3.82
C ARG A 61 -8.80 -7.67 -3.80
N VAL A 62 -7.53 -7.37 -3.52
CA VAL A 62 -6.43 -8.37 -3.52
C VAL A 62 -6.01 -8.82 -2.12
N GLY A 63 -6.49 -8.10 -1.09
CA GLY A 63 -6.18 -8.23 0.33
C GLY A 63 -6.65 -9.53 0.93
#